data_AF-A0A9B0GSE5-F1
#
_entry.id   AF-A0A9B0GSE5-F1
#
_cell.length_a   1.000
_cell.length_b   1.000
_cell.length_c   1.000
_cell.angle_alpha   90.00
_cell.angle_beta   90.00
_cell.angle_gamma   90.00
#
_symmetry.space_group_name_H-M   'P 1'
#
loop_
_entity.id
_entity.type
_entity.pdbx_description
1 polymer ?
#
loop_
_entity_poly.entity_id
_entity_poly.type
_entity_poly.pdbx_seq_one_letter_code
_entity_poly.pdbx_strand_id
1 'polypeptide(L)'
;MTHGEISPCTWFRNWGLTGELLGSKTLPPKNLLHPSLHLRIHFLEDPSGPDDKATTELQGLAALDAGGGGARASAPPRPRSGTRPGSACASLHVTLLLGEHGGGHRRGVNTDSGSICREASFEGISKFNVNNTILHPEIVECRVFKTDMELEVLRYTNRISSEAHREVMKAVKVGMKEYEMESLFEHYCYSRGGMRHSSYTCICGSGENSAVLHYGHAGAPNDRTIQDGDMCLFDMGGEYYCFSSDITCSFPANGKFTADQKAIYEAVLRSCRAVMSAMKPGVWWPDLHRLADRIHLEELIRIGILSGSIDAMSQAHLGAVFMPHGLGHFLGIDVHDVGGYPEGVERIDEPGLRNLRTTRHLEPGMVLTVEPGIYFIDHLLDEALADPACACFFNREVLQRFRGFGGVRIEEDVVVTASGMELLTCVPRTVEEIEACMAGSDKAFTPFSGPK
;
A
#
# COMPACT_ATOMS: atom_id res chain seq x y z
N MET A 1 41.40 25.80 8.68
CA MET A 1 42.42 24.78 8.97
C MET A 1 42.07 24.13 10.29
N THR A 2 42.31 22.81 10.35
CA THR A 2 42.23 21.87 11.48
C THR A 2 40.85 21.56 12.08
N HIS A 3 40.34 20.43 11.57
CA HIS A 3 39.39 19.47 12.12
C HIS A 3 39.63 19.10 13.60
N GLY A 4 38.53 18.83 14.30
CA GLY A 4 38.49 18.04 15.54
C GLY A 4 37.36 17.02 15.41
N GLU A 5 37.74 15.75 15.31
CA GLU A 5 36.88 14.58 15.21
C GLU A 5 36.23 14.25 16.57
N ILE A 6 34.96 13.85 16.53
CA ILE A 6 34.30 13.12 17.63
C ILE A 6 33.73 11.82 17.03
N SER A 7 34.03 10.73 17.72
CA SER A 7 33.87 9.31 17.41
C SER A 7 32.43 8.83 17.16
N PRO A 8 32.21 7.85 16.25
CA PRO A 8 31.03 6.99 16.27
C PRO A 8 31.31 5.66 16.99
N CYS A 9 30.40 5.33 17.90
CA CYS A 9 30.33 4.08 18.65
C CYS A 9 30.27 2.83 17.73
N THR A 10 31.15 1.90 18.05
CA THR A 10 31.27 0.54 17.54
C THR A 10 30.17 -0.39 18.04
N TRP A 11 29.38 -0.99 17.14
CA TRP A 11 28.71 -2.28 17.36
C TRP A 11 28.59 -3.04 16.03
N PHE A 12 29.66 -3.76 15.65
CA PHE A 12 29.60 -4.90 14.73
C PHE A 12 30.75 -5.85 15.10
N ARG A 13 30.42 -7.01 15.65
CA ARG A 13 31.17 -8.28 15.51
C ARG A 13 30.46 -9.38 16.31
N ASN A 14 30.00 -10.41 15.60
CA ASN A 14 30.34 -11.80 15.90
C ASN A 14 29.60 -12.74 14.95
N TRP A 15 30.19 -13.07 13.80
CA TRP A 15 30.08 -14.42 13.21
C TRP A 15 31.43 -14.72 12.57
N GLY A 16 32.17 -15.65 13.20
CA GLY A 16 33.49 -16.07 12.77
C GLY A 16 33.38 -17.14 11.69
N LEU A 17 33.99 -16.87 10.53
CA LEU A 17 34.42 -17.88 9.56
C LEU A 17 35.74 -17.40 8.94
N THR A 18 36.77 -18.23 9.09
CA THR A 18 38.11 -18.07 8.52
C THR A 18 38.14 -18.56 7.09
N GLY A 19 38.65 -17.73 6.16
CA GLY A 19 38.99 -18.12 4.79
C GLY A 19 40.06 -17.18 4.23
N GLU A 20 41.14 -17.75 3.71
CA GLU A 20 42.41 -17.09 3.35
C GLU A 20 42.30 -16.05 2.22
N LEU A 21 43.09 -14.97 2.36
CA LEU A 21 43.38 -13.98 1.32
C LEU A 21 44.45 -14.50 0.35
N LEU A 22 44.16 -14.44 -0.95
CA LEU A 22 45.19 -14.44 -2.00
C LEU A 22 45.08 -13.14 -2.83
N GLY A 23 46.12 -12.32 -2.74
CA GLY A 23 46.63 -11.51 -3.86
C GLY A 23 45.96 -10.16 -4.13
N SER A 24 46.50 -9.10 -3.53
CA SER A 24 46.25 -7.71 -3.90
C SER A 24 46.86 -7.34 -5.26
N LYS A 25 46.07 -6.77 -6.16
CA LYS A 25 46.53 -5.77 -7.14
C LYS A 25 45.62 -4.56 -7.07
N THR A 26 46.22 -3.44 -6.69
CA THR A 26 45.63 -2.09 -6.64
C THR A 26 45.20 -1.61 -8.02
N LEU A 27 43.94 -1.20 -8.17
CA LEU A 27 43.43 -0.40 -9.29
C LEU A 27 42.82 0.91 -8.75
N PRO A 28 42.97 2.06 -9.44
CA PRO A 28 42.59 3.38 -8.95
C PRO A 28 41.06 3.64 -9.04
N PRO A 29 40.53 4.66 -8.33
CA PRO A 29 39.10 4.81 -8.12
C PRO A 29 38.43 5.51 -9.30
N LYS A 30 37.55 4.82 -10.02
CA LYS A 30 36.55 5.45 -10.90
C LYS A 30 35.24 4.66 -10.86
N ASN A 31 34.17 5.38 -10.54
CA ASN A 31 32.76 5.06 -10.75
C ASN A 31 32.20 3.85 -9.98
N LEU A 32 31.63 4.12 -8.80
CA LEU A 32 30.61 3.27 -8.19
C LEU A 32 29.33 3.32 -9.04
N LEU A 33 29.29 2.51 -10.09
CA LEU A 33 28.03 1.98 -10.59
C LEU A 33 27.67 0.81 -9.68
N HIS A 34 26.71 1.02 -8.79
CA HIS A 34 26.12 -0.04 -7.98
C HIS A 34 25.45 -1.08 -8.88
N PRO A 35 25.45 -2.36 -8.47
CA PRO A 35 25.02 -3.45 -9.34
C PRO A 35 23.54 -3.33 -9.66
N SER A 36 23.23 -3.17 -10.94
CA SER A 36 21.90 -3.36 -11.49
C SER A 36 21.40 -4.75 -11.09
N LEU A 37 20.15 -4.86 -10.64
CA LEU A 37 19.48 -6.13 -10.45
C LEU A 37 19.35 -6.81 -11.83
N HIS A 38 20.29 -7.68 -12.16
CA HIS A 38 20.23 -8.50 -13.36
C HIS A 38 19.50 -9.79 -13.00
N LEU A 39 18.24 -9.91 -13.42
CA LEU A 39 17.54 -11.19 -13.42
C LEU A 39 18.22 -12.11 -14.44
N ARG A 40 19.18 -12.92 -14.00
CA ARG A 40 19.77 -14.00 -14.83
C ARG A 40 18.86 -15.21 -14.74
N ILE A 41 18.02 -15.38 -15.75
CA ILE A 41 17.30 -16.64 -15.97
C ILE A 41 18.31 -17.62 -16.58
N HIS A 42 18.65 -18.68 -15.83
CA HIS A 42 19.44 -19.78 -16.35
C HIS A 42 18.57 -20.68 -17.22
N PHE A 43 18.90 -20.80 -18.51
CA PHE A 43 18.36 -21.84 -19.36
C PHE A 43 19.20 -23.11 -19.15
N LEU A 44 18.55 -24.19 -18.71
CA LEU A 44 19.12 -25.54 -18.79
C LEU A 44 18.88 -26.04 -20.21
N GLU A 45 19.94 -26.13 -21.02
CA GLU A 45 19.90 -26.88 -22.27
C GLU A 45 20.19 -28.37 -21.99
N ASP A 46 19.41 -29.23 -22.65
CA ASP A 46 19.53 -30.68 -22.65
C ASP A 46 20.95 -31.10 -23.14
N PRO A 47 21.72 -31.90 -22.36
CA PRO A 47 23.11 -32.19 -22.69
C PRO A 47 23.19 -33.30 -23.75
N SER A 48 22.99 -32.94 -25.02
CA SER A 48 23.35 -33.82 -26.13
C SER A 48 23.83 -33.02 -27.36
N GLY A 49 25.10 -32.60 -27.37
CA GLY A 49 25.77 -32.08 -28.58
C GLY A 49 27.02 -31.27 -28.28
N PRO A 50 28.11 -31.37 -29.07
CA PRO A 50 29.43 -30.89 -28.68
C PRO A 50 29.62 -29.39 -28.91
N ASP A 51 30.28 -28.77 -27.93
CA ASP A 51 31.05 -27.52 -27.96
C ASP A 51 30.81 -26.54 -29.11
N ASP A 52 30.02 -25.48 -28.82
CA ASP A 52 30.34 -24.13 -29.31
C ASP A 52 29.73 -23.07 -28.37
N LYS A 53 30.60 -22.37 -27.62
CA LYS A 53 30.20 -21.29 -26.69
C LYS A 53 30.06 -19.98 -27.47
N ALA A 54 28.83 -19.60 -27.80
CA ALA A 54 28.52 -18.24 -28.25
C ALA A 54 27.49 -17.59 -27.32
N THR A 55 27.97 -16.81 -26.35
CA THR A 55 27.14 -15.91 -25.54
C THR A 55 26.73 -14.71 -26.38
N THR A 56 25.44 -14.56 -26.66
CA THR A 56 24.90 -13.34 -27.29
C THR A 56 24.37 -12.41 -26.19
N GLU A 57 24.97 -11.24 -26.06
CA GLU A 57 24.58 -10.18 -25.13
C GLU A 57 23.65 -9.19 -25.87
N LEU A 58 22.47 -8.90 -25.33
CA LEU A 58 21.57 -7.88 -25.88
C LEU A 58 21.25 -6.87 -24.76
N GLN A 59 21.90 -5.71 -24.83
CA GLN A 59 21.61 -4.54 -24.00
C GLN A 59 20.43 -3.78 -24.61
N GLY A 60 19.31 -3.69 -23.88
CA GLY A 60 18.17 -2.83 -24.22
C GLY A 60 18.14 -1.60 -23.33
N LEU A 61 18.44 -0.43 -23.88
CA LEU A 61 18.16 0.88 -23.28
C LEU A 61 16.73 1.29 -23.66
N ALA A 62 15.87 1.52 -22.67
CA ALA A 62 14.60 2.22 -22.89
C ALA A 62 14.81 3.71 -22.62
N ALA A 63 14.90 4.51 -23.68
CA ALA A 63 14.81 5.96 -23.61
C ALA A 63 13.35 6.38 -23.87
N LEU A 64 12.79 7.19 -22.98
CA LEU A 64 11.56 7.94 -23.21
C LEU A 64 11.88 9.12 -24.12
N ASP A 65 11.33 9.15 -25.33
CA ASP A 65 11.53 10.27 -26.25
C ASP A 65 10.27 11.16 -26.28
N ALA A 66 10.46 12.43 -25.97
CA ALA A 66 9.43 13.47 -25.97
C ALA A 66 9.60 14.35 -27.22
N GLY A 67 8.68 14.21 -28.17
CA GLY A 67 8.29 15.30 -29.08
C GLY A 67 9.19 15.61 -30.28
N GLY A 68 8.66 15.33 -31.48
CA GLY A 68 8.64 16.27 -32.61
C GLY A 68 9.89 16.47 -33.46
N GLY A 69 9.76 16.18 -34.77
CA GLY A 69 10.62 16.76 -35.82
C GLY A 69 11.28 15.72 -36.72
N GLY A 70 10.84 15.67 -37.98
CA GLY A 70 11.33 14.70 -38.95
C GLY A 70 12.78 14.90 -39.41
N ALA A 71 13.43 13.79 -39.75
CA ALA A 71 14.49 13.74 -40.74
C ALA A 71 14.60 12.32 -41.31
N ARG A 72 14.53 12.19 -42.64
CA ARG A 72 14.90 10.98 -43.39
C ARG A 72 16.42 10.78 -43.28
N ALA A 73 16.85 9.54 -43.01
CA ALA A 73 18.22 9.10 -43.28
C ALA A 73 18.21 7.76 -44.02
N SER A 74 18.95 7.74 -45.13
CA SER A 74 19.12 6.65 -46.10
C SER A 74 20.08 5.57 -45.61
N ALA A 75 19.77 4.29 -45.90
CA ALA A 75 20.62 3.14 -45.63
C ALA A 75 21.71 2.93 -46.70
N PRO A 76 22.93 2.45 -46.34
CA PRO A 76 23.89 1.87 -47.28
C PRO A 76 23.79 0.33 -47.34
N PRO A 77 24.38 -0.33 -48.37
CA PRO A 77 23.97 -1.66 -48.83
C PRO A 77 24.62 -2.82 -48.07
N ARG A 78 23.92 -3.97 -48.07
CA ARG A 78 24.37 -5.28 -47.56
C ARG A 78 25.50 -5.87 -48.40
N PRO A 79 26.46 -6.61 -47.82
CA PRO A 79 27.17 -7.67 -48.53
C PRO A 79 26.41 -9.00 -48.43
N ARG A 80 26.38 -9.71 -49.57
CA ARG A 80 25.87 -11.08 -49.71
C ARG A 80 26.95 -12.09 -49.28
N SER A 81 26.62 -12.94 -48.33
CA SER A 81 27.07 -14.33 -48.20
C SER A 81 26.01 -15.03 -47.34
N GLY A 82 25.55 -16.25 -47.56
CA GLY A 82 26.13 -17.33 -48.34
C GLY A 82 26.15 -18.64 -47.55
N THR A 83 25.27 -18.87 -46.57
CA THR A 83 25.13 -20.15 -45.86
C THR A 83 23.69 -20.29 -45.32
N ARG A 84 23.02 -21.40 -45.61
CA ARG A 84 21.73 -21.77 -44.99
C ARG A 84 21.99 -22.22 -43.56
N PRO A 85 21.36 -21.65 -42.52
CA PRO A 85 21.28 -22.28 -41.21
C PRO A 85 20.07 -23.22 -41.18
N GLY A 86 20.27 -24.43 -40.66
CA GLY A 86 19.19 -25.36 -40.35
C GLY A 86 18.22 -24.76 -39.34
N SER A 87 16.98 -25.27 -39.34
CA SER A 87 15.92 -24.86 -38.43
C SER A 87 16.25 -25.26 -36.99
N ALA A 88 17.05 -24.45 -36.30
CA ALA A 88 17.01 -24.39 -34.86
C ALA A 88 15.83 -23.48 -34.50
N CYS A 89 14.74 -24.08 -34.03
CA CYS A 89 13.62 -23.35 -33.46
C CYS A 89 14.09 -22.78 -32.12
N ALA A 90 14.75 -21.62 -32.14
CA ALA A 90 15.06 -20.88 -30.93
C ALA A 90 13.74 -20.26 -30.43
N SER A 91 13.11 -20.92 -29.46
CA SER A 91 11.95 -20.42 -28.73
C SER A 91 12.39 -19.29 -27.80
N LEU A 92 12.52 -18.08 -28.35
CA LEU A 92 12.67 -16.87 -27.56
C LEU A 92 11.34 -16.59 -26.84
N HIS A 93 11.27 -16.91 -25.55
CA HIS A 93 10.16 -16.49 -24.70
C HIS A 93 10.37 -15.02 -24.34
N VAL A 94 9.68 -14.14 -25.06
CA VAL A 94 9.61 -12.72 -24.72
C VAL A 94 8.45 -12.53 -23.75
N THR A 95 8.80 -12.40 -22.48
CA THR A 95 7.89 -12.19 -21.37
C THR A 95 7.86 -10.69 -21.07
N LEU A 96 6.83 -9.99 -21.56
CA LEU A 96 6.65 -8.55 -21.39
C LEU A 96 5.40 -8.31 -20.53
N LEU A 97 5.57 -7.70 -19.36
CA LEU A 97 4.49 -7.12 -18.58
C LEU A 97 4.85 -5.67 -18.23
N LEU A 98 4.02 -4.74 -18.70
CA LEU A 98 3.80 -3.45 -18.08
C LEU A 98 2.29 -3.24 -18.10
N GLY A 99 1.67 -3.44 -16.95
CA GLY A 99 0.27 -3.14 -16.70
C GLY A 99 0.15 -2.69 -15.26
N GLU A 100 -0.08 -1.39 -15.07
CA GLU A 100 -0.45 -0.81 -13.80
C GLU A 100 -1.87 -1.28 -13.43
N HIS A 101 -2.04 -1.62 -12.15
CA HIS A 101 -3.29 -1.93 -11.45
C HIS A 101 -3.96 -3.29 -11.72
N GLY A 102 -3.87 -4.16 -10.69
CA GLY A 102 -4.83 -5.19 -10.28
C GLY A 102 -4.87 -6.48 -11.10
N GLY A 103 -4.86 -7.63 -10.41
CA GLY A 103 -4.80 -8.94 -11.06
C GLY A 103 -5.60 -10.04 -10.35
N GLY A 104 -6.52 -10.64 -11.12
CA GLY A 104 -7.30 -11.84 -10.83
C GLY A 104 -8.14 -12.31 -12.03
N HIS A 105 -7.51 -12.86 -13.09
CA HIS A 105 -7.96 -13.98 -13.96
C HIS A 105 -6.95 -14.18 -15.10
N ARG A 106 -7.08 -15.25 -15.91
CA ARG A 106 -6.15 -15.77 -16.95
C ARG A 106 -5.54 -14.77 -17.98
N ARG A 107 -5.88 -13.48 -17.92
CA ARG A 107 -5.33 -12.39 -18.75
C ARG A 107 -5.04 -11.09 -17.98
N GLY A 108 -4.88 -11.15 -16.66
CA GLY A 108 -4.65 -9.96 -15.84
C GLY A 108 -5.85 -9.02 -15.77
N VAL A 109 -7.01 -9.57 -15.43
CA VAL A 109 -8.20 -8.76 -15.12
C VAL A 109 -8.00 -8.13 -13.74
N ASN A 110 -8.09 -6.82 -13.64
CA ASN A 110 -8.18 -6.10 -12.39
C ASN A 110 -9.54 -6.41 -11.73
N THR A 111 -9.52 -6.99 -10.54
CA THR A 111 -10.73 -7.46 -9.86
C THR A 111 -11.62 -6.34 -9.33
N ASP A 112 -11.10 -5.11 -9.29
CA ASP A 112 -11.82 -3.95 -8.77
C ASP A 112 -12.45 -3.15 -9.93
N SER A 113 -11.71 -2.94 -11.03
CA SER A 113 -12.20 -2.19 -12.19
C SER A 113 -12.79 -3.05 -13.30
N GLY A 114 -12.55 -4.36 -13.28
CA GLY A 114 -12.85 -5.27 -14.40
C GLY A 114 -11.99 -5.04 -15.65
N SER A 115 -11.03 -4.11 -15.60
CA SER A 115 -10.15 -3.80 -16.73
C SER A 115 -9.16 -4.94 -16.96
N ILE A 116 -8.80 -5.17 -18.21
CA ILE A 116 -7.85 -6.23 -18.57
C ILE A 116 -6.51 -5.57 -18.91
N CYS A 117 -5.42 -6.10 -18.34
CA CYS A 117 -4.07 -5.72 -18.73
C CYS A 117 -3.91 -5.79 -20.24
N ARG A 118 -3.41 -4.71 -20.84
CA ARG A 118 -3.17 -4.67 -22.28
C ARG A 118 -2.02 -5.62 -22.61
N GLU A 119 -2.25 -6.51 -23.56
CA GLU A 119 -1.20 -7.40 -24.06
C GLU A 119 -0.09 -6.59 -24.75
N ALA A 120 1.16 -6.96 -24.46
CA ALA A 120 2.31 -6.36 -25.13
C ALA A 120 2.25 -6.63 -26.63
N SER A 121 2.54 -5.60 -27.42
CA SER A 121 2.58 -5.69 -28.88
C SER A 121 3.77 -4.89 -29.39
N PHE A 122 4.56 -5.51 -30.28
CA PHE A 122 5.70 -4.87 -30.94
C PHE A 122 5.82 -5.34 -32.37
N GLU A 123 6.47 -4.54 -33.22
CA GLU A 123 6.66 -4.89 -34.62
C GLU A 123 7.42 -6.21 -34.75
N GLY A 124 6.82 -7.19 -35.44
CA GLY A 124 7.41 -8.52 -35.62
C GLY A 124 7.07 -9.54 -34.53
N ILE A 125 6.22 -9.19 -33.55
CA ILE A 125 5.75 -10.14 -32.51
C ILE A 125 5.09 -11.40 -33.12
N SER A 126 4.44 -11.27 -34.27
CA SER A 126 3.79 -12.40 -34.98
C SER A 126 4.78 -13.45 -35.52
N LYS A 127 6.09 -13.17 -35.49
CA LYS A 127 7.15 -14.14 -35.84
C LYS A 127 7.45 -15.09 -34.68
N PHE A 128 6.90 -14.84 -33.49
CA PHE A 128 7.11 -15.61 -32.28
C PHE A 128 5.86 -16.41 -31.93
N ASN A 129 6.06 -17.53 -31.23
CA ASN A 129 4.98 -18.21 -30.55
C ASN A 129 4.75 -17.53 -29.20
N VAL A 130 3.60 -16.90 -29.01
CA VAL A 130 3.29 -16.11 -27.82
C VAL A 130 2.33 -16.89 -26.93
N ASN A 131 2.68 -17.05 -25.66
CA ASN A 131 1.77 -17.51 -24.62
C ASN A 131 1.58 -16.37 -23.61
N ASN A 132 0.33 -15.93 -23.45
CA ASN A 132 -0.04 -14.83 -22.58
C ASN A 132 -0.86 -15.28 -21.35
N THR A 133 -0.95 -16.59 -21.08
CA THR A 133 -1.77 -17.15 -20.00
C THR A 133 -0.96 -17.70 -18.84
N ILE A 134 0.25 -18.23 -19.10
CA ILE A 134 1.08 -18.89 -18.07
C ILE A 134 1.71 -17.87 -17.13
N LEU A 135 2.27 -16.78 -17.66
CA LEU A 135 3.10 -15.88 -16.88
C LEU A 135 2.34 -15.17 -15.75
N HIS A 136 1.16 -14.64 -16.07
CA HIS A 136 0.42 -13.77 -15.15
C HIS A 136 0.18 -14.41 -13.77
N PRO A 137 -0.42 -15.61 -13.64
CA PRO A 137 -0.61 -16.22 -12.32
C PRO A 137 0.70 -16.46 -11.57
N GLU A 138 1.77 -16.87 -12.26
CA GLU A 138 3.06 -17.20 -11.63
C GLU A 138 3.79 -15.96 -11.10
N ILE A 139 3.87 -14.88 -11.89
CA ILE A 139 4.53 -13.65 -11.45
C ILE A 139 3.72 -12.93 -10.37
N VAL A 140 2.38 -13.01 -10.43
CA VAL A 140 1.51 -12.49 -9.38
C VAL A 140 1.77 -13.20 -8.06
N GLU A 141 1.89 -14.53 -8.07
CA GLU A 141 2.16 -15.29 -6.86
C GLU A 141 3.55 -14.97 -6.29
N CYS A 142 4.57 -14.79 -7.13
CA CYS A 142 5.87 -14.30 -6.68
C CYS A 142 5.78 -12.93 -5.99
N ARG A 143 4.92 -12.02 -6.45
CA ARG A 143 4.72 -10.68 -5.84
C ARG A 143 3.95 -10.71 -4.53
N VAL A 144 3.11 -11.73 -4.29
CA VAL A 144 2.37 -11.87 -3.03
C VAL A 144 3.34 -12.03 -1.85
N PHE A 145 4.44 -12.77 -2.06
CA PHE A 145 5.42 -13.09 -1.02
C PHE A 145 6.67 -12.22 -1.12
N LYS A 146 6.83 -11.29 -0.19
CA LYS A 146 7.94 -10.35 -0.20
C LYS A 146 9.23 -11.03 0.27
N THR A 147 10.29 -10.82 -0.50
CA THR A 147 11.65 -11.16 -0.08
C THR A 147 12.12 -10.22 1.04
N ASP A 148 13.13 -10.64 1.81
CA ASP A 148 13.72 -9.79 2.86
C ASP A 148 14.22 -8.44 2.32
N MET A 149 14.70 -8.41 1.07
CA MET A 149 15.14 -7.18 0.42
C MET A 149 13.98 -6.23 0.13
N GLU A 150 12.82 -6.75 -0.28
CA GLU A 150 11.61 -5.94 -0.50
C GLU A 150 11.06 -5.43 0.84
N LEU A 151 11.10 -6.26 1.89
CA LEU A 151 10.69 -5.85 3.24
C LEU A 151 11.53 -4.69 3.78
N GLU A 152 12.83 -4.64 3.49
CA GLU A 152 13.66 -3.48 3.87
C GLU A 152 13.18 -2.17 3.19
N VAL A 153 12.73 -2.24 1.93
CA VAL A 153 12.17 -1.07 1.24
C VAL A 153 10.82 -0.68 1.85
N LEU A 154 9.95 -1.65 2.15
CA LEU A 154 8.65 -1.40 2.78
C LEU A 154 8.77 -0.85 4.22
N ARG A 155 9.76 -1.31 4.99
CA ARG A 155 10.12 -0.70 6.28
C ARG A 155 10.57 0.75 6.11
N TYR A 156 11.35 1.04 5.05
CA TYR A 156 11.77 2.40 4.74
C TYR A 156 10.58 3.29 4.36
N THR A 157 9.66 2.81 3.51
CA THR A 157 8.50 3.60 3.10
C THR A 157 7.59 3.91 4.28
N ASN A 158 7.30 2.90 5.11
CA ASN A 158 6.55 3.06 6.34
C ASN A 158 7.19 4.05 7.31
N ARG A 159 8.51 4.00 7.47
CA ARG A 159 9.23 4.92 8.36
C ARG A 159 9.06 6.37 7.92
N ILE A 160 9.30 6.68 6.65
CA ILE A 160 9.19 8.05 6.12
C ILE A 160 7.73 8.53 6.17
N SER A 161 6.78 7.72 5.73
CA SER A 161 5.36 8.09 5.74
C SER A 161 4.85 8.27 7.19
N SER A 162 5.30 7.43 8.13
CA SER A 162 5.01 7.61 9.56
C SER A 162 5.61 8.91 10.13
N GLU A 163 6.84 9.25 9.73
CA GLU A 163 7.48 10.52 10.08
C GLU A 163 6.66 11.71 9.54
N ALA A 164 6.21 11.65 8.28
CA ALA A 164 5.40 12.68 7.66
C ALA A 164 4.03 12.85 8.34
N HIS A 165 3.33 11.76 8.66
CA HIS A 165 2.06 11.79 9.41
C HIS A 165 2.21 12.49 10.76
N ARG A 166 3.32 12.26 11.48
CA ARG A 166 3.60 12.97 12.74
C ARG A 166 3.82 14.46 12.53
N GLU A 167 4.53 14.88 11.48
CA GLU A 167 4.70 16.30 11.18
C GLU A 167 3.37 16.95 10.79
N VAL A 168 2.49 16.24 10.09
CA VAL A 168 1.13 16.70 9.77
C VAL A 168 0.29 16.89 11.03
N MET A 169 0.27 15.91 11.94
CA MET A 169 -0.43 16.03 13.24
C MET A 169 0.08 17.22 14.08
N LYS A 170 1.37 17.53 14.04
CA LYS A 170 1.94 18.71 14.73
C LYS A 170 1.65 20.03 14.02
N ALA A 171 1.41 19.99 12.71
CA ALA A 171 1.26 21.17 11.88
C ALA A 171 -0.19 21.65 11.77
N VAL A 172 -1.14 20.71 11.78
CA VAL A 172 -2.57 20.98 11.59
C VAL A 172 -3.07 22.04 12.56
N LYS A 173 -3.91 22.94 12.04
CA LYS A 173 -4.59 23.97 12.81
C LYS A 173 -5.97 24.19 12.23
N VAL A 174 -6.92 24.48 13.11
CA VAL A 174 -8.23 25.02 12.71
C VAL A 174 -8.03 26.24 11.81
N GLY A 175 -8.80 26.30 10.72
CA GLY A 175 -8.75 27.36 9.70
C GLY A 175 -7.86 27.04 8.50
N MET A 176 -7.00 26.02 8.57
CA MET A 176 -6.25 25.53 7.41
C MET A 176 -7.15 24.78 6.43
N LYS A 177 -6.74 24.70 5.17
CA LYS A 177 -7.33 23.82 4.17
C LYS A 177 -6.71 22.42 4.26
N GLU A 178 -7.49 21.41 3.93
CA GLU A 178 -7.04 20.01 3.91
C GLU A 178 -5.81 19.83 3.00
N TYR A 179 -5.80 20.43 1.81
CA TYR A 179 -4.66 20.34 0.88
C TYR A 179 -3.35 20.92 1.44
N GLU A 180 -3.37 21.78 2.47
CA GLU A 180 -2.15 22.27 3.10
C GLU A 180 -1.43 21.13 3.85
N MET A 181 -2.18 20.16 4.37
CA MET A 181 -1.67 18.96 5.03
C MET A 181 -1.19 17.92 4.02
N GLU A 182 -1.92 17.72 2.92
CA GLU A 182 -1.45 16.95 1.76
C GLU A 182 -0.10 17.47 1.27
N SER A 183 0.00 18.78 1.00
CA SER A 183 1.23 19.40 0.51
C SER A 183 2.40 19.26 1.50
N LEU A 184 2.15 19.38 2.80
CA LEU A 184 3.16 19.18 3.83
C LEU A 184 3.65 17.73 3.87
N PHE A 185 2.73 16.77 3.79
CA PHE A 185 3.04 15.35 3.75
C PHE A 185 3.94 15.01 2.56
N GLU A 186 3.51 15.37 1.35
CA GLU A 186 4.27 15.13 0.13
C GLU A 186 5.64 15.83 0.14
N HIS A 187 5.69 17.06 0.66
CA HIS A 187 6.94 17.79 0.81
C HIS A 187 7.91 17.06 1.75
N TYR A 188 7.43 16.52 2.88
CA TYR A 188 8.24 15.73 3.79
C TYR A 188 8.76 14.47 3.10
N CYS A 189 7.86 13.66 2.53
CA CYS A 189 8.17 12.40 1.86
C CYS A 189 9.20 12.60 0.75
N TYR A 190 9.03 13.64 -0.08
CA TYR A 190 9.96 13.90 -1.16
C TYR A 190 11.30 14.45 -0.67
N SER A 191 11.29 15.51 0.15
CA SER A 191 12.52 16.20 0.55
C SER A 191 13.38 15.41 1.54
N ARG A 192 12.78 14.58 2.40
CA ARG A 192 13.47 13.78 3.42
C ARG A 192 13.63 12.32 3.01
N GLY A 193 12.62 11.77 2.33
CA GLY A 193 12.58 10.36 1.95
C GLY A 193 12.97 10.08 0.50
N GLY A 194 13.12 11.09 -0.35
CA GLY A 194 13.36 10.88 -1.79
C GLY A 194 12.17 10.27 -2.53
N MET A 195 10.97 10.30 -1.94
CA MET A 195 9.74 9.79 -2.51
C MET A 195 9.13 10.84 -3.45
N ARG A 196 9.47 10.77 -4.73
CA ARG A 196 8.96 11.72 -5.72
C ARG A 196 7.46 11.57 -5.97
N HIS A 197 6.94 10.36 -5.78
CA HIS A 197 5.54 10.03 -5.96
C HIS A 197 4.94 9.61 -4.61
N SER A 198 3.65 9.87 -4.47
CA SER A 198 2.79 9.23 -3.46
C SER A 198 2.26 7.92 -4.05
N SER A 199 1.96 6.92 -3.21
CA SER A 199 1.45 5.61 -3.66
C SER A 199 0.05 5.73 -4.28
N TYR A 200 -0.71 6.75 -3.90
CA TYR A 200 -2.04 7.11 -4.36
C TYR A 200 -2.29 8.60 -4.07
N THR A 201 -3.40 9.15 -4.58
CA THR A 201 -3.81 10.53 -4.26
C THR A 201 -4.14 10.63 -2.77
N CYS A 202 -3.50 11.57 -2.06
CA CYS A 202 -3.71 11.76 -0.63
C CYS A 202 -5.18 12.06 -0.31
N ILE A 203 -5.68 11.43 0.75
CA ILE A 203 -7.06 11.57 1.22
C ILE A 203 -6.99 12.36 2.53
N CYS A 204 -7.33 13.66 2.49
CA CYS A 204 -7.24 14.53 3.66
C CYS A 204 -8.63 14.94 4.16
N GLY A 205 -9.48 13.98 4.55
CA GLY A 205 -10.86 14.27 4.94
C GLY A 205 -10.99 14.92 6.33
N SER A 206 -11.65 16.08 6.42
CA SER A 206 -12.00 16.76 7.67
C SER A 206 -13.51 16.88 7.87
N GLY A 207 -13.96 16.74 9.12
CA GLY A 207 -15.38 16.72 9.47
C GLY A 207 -16.12 15.59 8.75
N GLU A 208 -17.26 15.90 8.14
CA GLU A 208 -18.07 14.95 7.36
C GLU A 208 -17.31 14.28 6.20
N ASN A 209 -16.28 14.92 5.63
CA ASN A 209 -15.47 14.35 4.54
C ASN A 209 -14.73 13.08 4.98
N SER A 210 -14.49 12.88 6.28
CA SER A 210 -13.90 11.64 6.81
C SER A 210 -14.82 10.41 6.65
N ALA A 211 -16.10 10.58 6.29
CA ALA A 211 -16.99 9.49 5.89
C ALA A 211 -16.89 9.10 4.40
N VAL A 212 -16.20 9.90 3.57
CA VAL A 212 -16.02 9.63 2.14
C VAL A 212 -14.71 8.88 1.94
N LEU A 213 -14.81 7.57 1.72
CA LEU A 213 -13.68 6.63 1.83
C LEU A 213 -12.46 7.02 0.98
N HIS A 214 -12.68 7.34 -0.30
CA HIS A 214 -11.65 7.82 -1.24
C HIS A 214 -11.89 9.30 -1.59
N TYR A 215 -12.00 10.16 -0.58
CA TYR A 215 -11.98 11.62 -0.73
C TYR A 215 -10.64 12.11 -1.34
N GLY A 216 -10.51 13.37 -1.75
CA GLY A 216 -9.25 13.94 -2.26
C GLY A 216 -9.04 13.83 -3.77
N HIS A 217 -9.83 13.02 -4.48
CA HIS A 217 -9.81 13.00 -5.95
C HIS A 217 -10.28 14.33 -6.55
N ALA A 218 -10.09 14.52 -7.86
CA ALA A 218 -10.37 15.79 -8.56
C ALA A 218 -11.81 16.34 -8.43
N GLY A 219 -12.79 15.50 -8.08
CA GLY A 219 -14.18 15.93 -7.85
C GLY A 219 -14.46 16.39 -6.41
N ALA A 220 -13.55 16.08 -5.48
CA ALA A 220 -13.62 16.42 -4.06
C ALA A 220 -12.18 16.68 -3.54
N PRO A 221 -11.52 17.75 -3.99
CA PRO A 221 -10.05 17.81 -4.10
C PRO A 221 -9.36 18.40 -2.85
N ASN A 222 -9.66 17.88 -1.65
CA ASN A 222 -9.05 18.31 -0.38
C ASN A 222 -9.17 19.83 -0.14
N ASP A 223 -10.32 20.44 -0.44
CA ASP A 223 -10.50 21.89 -0.43
C ASP A 223 -11.39 22.40 0.71
N ARG A 224 -11.80 21.55 1.66
CA ARG A 224 -12.57 22.00 2.83
C ARG A 224 -11.64 22.68 3.83
N THR A 225 -12.18 23.69 4.52
CA THR A 225 -11.49 24.32 5.65
C THR A 225 -11.73 23.48 6.89
N ILE A 226 -10.65 23.06 7.56
CA ILE A 226 -10.67 22.33 8.82
C ILE A 226 -11.24 23.23 9.92
N GLN A 227 -12.30 22.80 10.59
CA GLN A 227 -13.01 23.54 11.63
C GLN A 227 -12.67 23.02 13.04
N ASP A 228 -12.94 23.85 14.04
CA ASP A 228 -12.88 23.41 15.43
C ASP A 228 -13.95 22.33 15.68
N GLY A 229 -13.57 21.27 16.40
CA GLY A 229 -14.44 20.12 16.68
C GLY A 229 -14.51 19.06 15.57
N ASP A 230 -13.91 19.29 14.40
CA ASP A 230 -13.83 18.25 13.36
C ASP A 230 -12.96 17.07 13.81
N MET A 231 -13.33 15.87 13.36
CA MET A 231 -12.36 14.79 13.19
C MET A 231 -11.66 14.96 11.84
N CYS A 232 -10.34 14.77 11.83
CA CYS A 232 -9.56 14.57 10.63
C CYS A 232 -9.29 13.07 10.46
N LEU A 233 -9.47 12.57 9.25
CA LEU A 233 -9.05 11.24 8.80
C LEU A 233 -8.15 11.46 7.61
N PHE A 234 -6.85 11.31 7.83
CA PHE A 234 -5.83 11.52 6.82
C PHE A 234 -5.19 10.19 6.45
N ASP A 235 -5.45 9.79 5.23
CA ASP A 235 -4.99 8.56 4.62
C ASP A 235 -4.01 8.93 3.49
N MET A 236 -2.73 8.70 3.76
CA MET A 236 -1.62 9.14 2.91
C MET A 236 -0.42 8.20 3.01
N GLY A 237 0.18 7.90 1.86
CA GLY A 237 1.33 7.01 1.76
C GLY A 237 2.29 7.44 0.66
N GLY A 238 3.59 7.49 0.98
CA GLY A 238 4.65 7.77 0.01
C GLY A 238 5.13 6.53 -0.73
N GLU A 239 5.60 6.71 -1.96
CA GLU A 239 6.20 5.66 -2.78
C GLU A 239 7.71 5.88 -2.92
N TYR A 240 8.51 4.86 -2.61
CA TYR A 240 9.95 4.88 -2.85
C TYR A 240 10.36 3.76 -3.80
N TYR A 241 10.95 4.12 -4.93
CA TYR A 241 11.40 3.17 -5.95
C TYR A 241 10.29 2.16 -6.35
N CYS A 242 9.07 2.68 -6.55
CA CYS A 242 7.88 1.89 -6.86
C CYS A 242 7.42 0.93 -5.76
N PHE A 243 7.92 1.03 -4.53
CA PHE A 243 7.33 0.33 -3.38
C PHE A 243 6.46 1.30 -2.60
N SER A 244 5.24 0.85 -2.27
CA SER A 244 4.23 1.66 -1.61
C SER A 244 4.38 1.65 -0.08
N SER A 245 3.68 2.57 0.55
CA SER A 245 3.20 2.51 1.94
C SER A 245 1.78 3.02 1.96
N ASP A 246 0.98 2.59 2.93
CA ASP A 246 -0.43 2.96 3.07
C ASP A 246 -0.77 3.15 4.56
N ILE A 247 -1.02 4.39 4.97
CA ILE A 247 -1.16 4.72 6.39
C ILE A 247 -2.28 5.74 6.56
N THR A 248 -3.25 5.38 7.40
CA THR A 248 -4.30 6.28 7.86
C THR A 248 -4.13 6.69 9.32
N CYS A 249 -4.18 8.00 9.58
CA CYS A 249 -4.25 8.59 10.91
C CYS A 249 -5.57 9.36 11.09
N SER A 250 -6.31 9.02 12.15
CA SER A 250 -7.50 9.78 12.57
C SER A 250 -7.24 10.54 13.87
N PHE A 251 -7.61 11.82 13.94
CA PHE A 251 -7.36 12.68 15.11
C PHE A 251 -8.29 13.91 15.15
N PRO A 252 -8.52 14.52 16.32
CA PRO A 252 -9.32 15.74 16.42
C PRO A 252 -8.54 16.93 15.88
N ALA A 253 -9.16 17.73 15.01
CA ALA A 253 -8.51 18.87 14.36
C ALA A 253 -7.90 19.90 15.32
N ASN A 254 -8.48 20.04 16.52
CA ASN A 254 -8.03 20.96 17.56
C ASN A 254 -7.08 20.32 18.60
N GLY A 255 -6.70 19.05 18.41
CA GLY A 255 -5.78 18.32 19.28
C GLY A 255 -6.37 17.80 20.59
N LYS A 256 -7.69 17.82 20.77
CA LYS A 256 -8.37 17.28 21.95
C LYS A 256 -9.62 16.48 21.59
N PHE A 257 -9.65 15.21 21.97
CA PHE A 257 -10.80 14.36 21.69
C PHE A 257 -11.97 14.76 22.58
N THR A 258 -13.16 14.92 21.98
CA THR A 258 -14.41 14.93 22.75
C THR A 258 -14.74 13.52 23.24
N ALA A 259 -15.72 13.40 24.14
CA ALA A 259 -16.16 12.08 24.63
C ALA A 259 -16.67 11.17 23.50
N ASP A 260 -17.48 11.70 22.58
CA ASP A 260 -18.01 10.94 21.44
C ASP A 260 -16.88 10.56 20.47
N GLN A 261 -15.96 11.49 20.16
CA GLN A 261 -14.80 11.21 19.30
C GLN A 261 -13.91 10.13 19.90
N LYS A 262 -13.58 10.25 21.19
CA LYS A 262 -12.78 9.26 21.91
C LYS A 262 -13.43 7.88 21.85
N ALA A 263 -14.74 7.80 22.09
CA ALA A 263 -15.44 6.51 22.13
C ALA A 263 -15.40 5.78 20.77
N ILE A 264 -15.66 6.49 19.67
CA ILE A 264 -15.56 5.92 18.32
C ILE A 264 -14.11 5.60 17.97
N TYR A 265 -13.17 6.48 18.31
CA TYR A 265 -11.76 6.27 18.05
C TYR A 265 -11.20 5.03 18.76
N GLU A 266 -11.47 4.88 20.06
CA GLU A 266 -11.02 3.72 20.84
C GLU A 266 -11.70 2.43 20.40
N ALA A 267 -12.92 2.49 19.85
CA ALA A 267 -13.58 1.33 19.25
C ALA A 267 -12.84 0.80 18.02
N VAL A 268 -12.41 1.69 17.13
CA VAL A 268 -11.59 1.33 15.97
C VAL A 268 -10.19 0.87 16.39
N LEU A 269 -9.59 1.53 17.39
CA LEU A 269 -8.29 1.10 17.93
C LEU A 269 -8.36 -0.31 18.52
N ARG A 270 -9.47 -0.65 19.20
CA ARG A 270 -9.70 -1.99 19.75
C ARG A 270 -9.75 -3.04 18.64
N SER A 271 -10.49 -2.82 17.56
CA SER A 271 -10.58 -3.80 16.47
C SER A 271 -9.25 -3.91 15.72
N CYS A 272 -8.57 -2.80 15.43
CA CYS A 272 -7.24 -2.80 14.80
C CYS A 272 -6.24 -3.67 15.59
N ARG A 273 -6.12 -3.45 16.91
CA ARG A 273 -5.23 -4.24 17.78
C ARG A 273 -5.65 -5.71 17.89
N ALA A 274 -6.95 -5.99 17.94
CA ALA A 274 -7.46 -7.36 18.02
C ALA A 274 -7.17 -8.14 16.73
N VAL A 275 -7.36 -7.53 15.57
CA VAL A 275 -6.99 -8.10 14.26
C VAL A 275 -5.50 -8.38 14.22
N MET A 276 -4.65 -7.37 14.47
CA MET A 276 -3.19 -7.53 14.46
C MET A 276 -2.71 -8.64 15.42
N SER A 277 -3.34 -8.77 16.59
CA SER A 277 -3.00 -9.82 17.56
C SER A 277 -3.43 -11.22 17.11
N ALA A 278 -4.46 -11.31 16.27
CA ALA A 278 -4.98 -12.58 15.74
C ALA A 278 -4.26 -13.03 14.46
N MET A 279 -3.60 -12.12 13.75
CA MET A 279 -2.86 -12.41 12.52
C MET A 279 -1.70 -13.37 12.75
N LYS A 280 -1.72 -14.49 12.03
CA LYS A 280 -0.66 -15.50 11.95
C LYS A 280 -0.93 -16.42 10.74
N PRO A 281 0.04 -17.26 10.33
CA PRO A 281 -0.16 -18.20 9.25
C PRO A 281 -1.39 -19.12 9.45
N GLY A 282 -2.14 -19.34 8.37
CA GLY A 282 -3.33 -20.18 8.34
C GLY A 282 -4.62 -19.50 8.81
N VAL A 283 -4.59 -18.25 9.27
CA VAL A 283 -5.81 -17.49 9.58
C VAL A 283 -6.49 -17.05 8.29
N TRP A 284 -7.81 -17.20 8.21
CA TRP A 284 -8.60 -16.77 7.06
C TRP A 284 -8.89 -15.27 7.12
N TRP A 285 -8.51 -14.49 6.10
CA TRP A 285 -8.67 -13.02 6.12
C TRP A 285 -10.13 -12.55 6.35
N PRO A 286 -11.16 -13.19 5.75
CA PRO A 286 -12.55 -12.88 6.04
C PRO A 286 -12.97 -13.04 7.51
N ASP A 287 -12.35 -13.96 8.27
CA ASP A 287 -12.64 -14.10 9.70
C ASP A 287 -12.11 -12.93 10.51
N LEU A 288 -11.00 -12.31 10.07
CA LEU A 288 -10.50 -11.09 10.69
C LEU A 288 -11.41 -9.89 10.40
N HIS A 289 -11.99 -9.81 9.19
CA HIS A 289 -13.00 -8.79 8.88
C HIS A 289 -14.22 -8.93 9.80
N ARG A 290 -14.75 -10.14 9.95
CA ARG A 290 -15.87 -10.42 10.87
C ARG A 290 -15.51 -10.16 12.34
N LEU A 291 -14.25 -10.37 12.74
CA LEU A 291 -13.76 -10.00 14.07
C LEU A 291 -13.83 -8.49 14.29
N ALA A 292 -13.39 -7.70 13.30
CA ALA A 292 -13.48 -6.24 13.36
C ALA A 292 -14.94 -5.77 13.44
N ASP A 293 -15.82 -6.28 12.57
CA ASP A 293 -17.26 -5.99 12.58
C ASP A 293 -17.87 -6.27 13.96
N ARG A 294 -17.59 -7.44 14.53
CA ARG A 294 -18.12 -7.83 15.84
C ARG A 294 -17.67 -6.86 16.93
N ILE A 295 -16.40 -6.47 16.93
CA ILE A 295 -15.86 -5.52 17.92
C ILE A 295 -16.50 -4.15 17.75
N HIS A 296 -16.65 -3.66 16.52
CA HIS A 296 -17.33 -2.39 16.27
C HIS A 296 -18.77 -2.40 16.79
N LEU A 297 -19.53 -3.47 16.51
CA LEU A 297 -20.90 -3.62 17.02
C LEU A 297 -20.94 -3.66 18.55
N GLU A 298 -20.02 -4.38 19.21
CA GLU A 298 -19.91 -4.40 20.68
C GLU A 298 -19.68 -3.01 21.27
N GLU A 299 -18.79 -2.22 20.67
CA GLU A 299 -18.50 -0.86 21.15
C GLU A 299 -19.65 0.10 20.85
N LEU A 300 -20.28 0.00 19.69
CA LEU A 300 -21.46 0.81 19.34
C LEU A 300 -22.66 0.51 20.27
N ILE A 301 -22.77 -0.71 20.80
CA ILE A 301 -23.70 -1.03 21.90
C ILE A 301 -23.29 -0.31 23.19
N ARG A 302 -22.01 -0.33 23.57
CA ARG A 302 -21.53 0.35 24.79
C ARG A 302 -21.71 1.86 24.73
N ILE A 303 -21.56 2.45 23.55
CA ILE A 303 -21.81 3.88 23.28
C ILE A 303 -23.31 4.21 23.32
N GLY A 304 -24.17 3.19 23.13
CA GLY A 304 -25.62 3.32 23.14
C GLY A 304 -26.23 3.69 21.79
N ILE A 305 -25.44 3.66 20.71
CA ILE A 305 -25.94 3.82 19.32
C ILE A 305 -26.77 2.59 18.92
N LEU A 306 -26.29 1.41 19.31
CA LEU A 306 -26.96 0.13 19.07
C LEU A 306 -27.45 -0.50 20.37
N SER A 307 -28.42 -1.40 20.26
CA SER A 307 -28.94 -2.21 21.37
C SER A 307 -29.41 -3.57 20.86
N GLY A 308 -29.32 -4.61 21.69
CA GLY A 308 -29.77 -5.96 21.33
C GLY A 308 -28.64 -7.00 21.28
N SER A 309 -28.86 -8.08 20.53
CA SER A 309 -27.93 -9.21 20.43
C SER A 309 -26.88 -9.00 19.34
N ILE A 310 -25.61 -9.15 19.68
CA ILE A 310 -24.49 -9.12 18.73
C ILE A 310 -24.66 -10.17 17.63
N ASP A 311 -25.04 -11.40 18.00
CA ASP A 311 -25.18 -12.48 17.02
C ASP A 311 -26.29 -12.17 16.00
N ALA A 312 -27.37 -11.51 16.44
CA ALA A 312 -28.45 -11.09 15.56
C ALA A 312 -28.03 -9.94 14.64
N MET A 313 -27.25 -8.97 15.16
CA MET A 313 -26.68 -7.89 14.34
C MET A 313 -25.71 -8.43 13.29
N SER A 314 -24.88 -9.41 13.64
CA SER A 314 -23.96 -10.07 12.69
C SER A 314 -24.71 -10.85 11.61
N GLN A 315 -25.80 -11.54 11.95
CA GLN A 315 -26.67 -12.21 10.96
C GLN A 315 -27.37 -11.22 10.03
N ALA A 316 -27.68 -10.02 10.52
CA ALA A 316 -28.22 -8.92 9.71
C ALA A 316 -27.14 -8.14 8.94
N HIS A 317 -25.87 -8.55 9.02
CA HIS A 317 -24.72 -7.86 8.40
C HIS A 317 -24.58 -6.39 8.80
N LEU A 318 -24.99 -6.03 10.03
CA LEU A 318 -25.05 -4.64 10.48
C LEU A 318 -23.68 -3.96 10.58
N GLY A 319 -22.59 -4.73 10.72
CA GLY A 319 -21.22 -4.21 10.71
C GLY A 319 -20.90 -3.44 9.42
N ALA A 320 -21.37 -3.95 8.28
CA ALA A 320 -21.14 -3.34 6.97
C ALA A 320 -21.79 -1.96 6.78
N VAL A 321 -22.76 -1.59 7.62
CA VAL A 321 -23.34 -0.23 7.64
C VAL A 321 -22.32 0.78 8.15
N PHE A 322 -21.49 0.36 9.12
CA PHE A 322 -20.49 1.21 9.75
C PHE A 322 -19.08 1.01 9.19
N MET A 323 -18.78 -0.14 8.58
CA MET A 323 -17.53 -0.44 7.86
C MET A 323 -17.86 -1.04 6.49
N PRO A 324 -18.22 -0.22 5.48
CA PRO A 324 -18.65 -0.74 4.18
C PRO A 324 -17.52 -1.25 3.29
N HIS A 325 -16.26 -0.96 3.62
CA HIS A 325 -15.09 -1.41 2.86
C HIS A 325 -14.49 -2.70 3.44
N GLY A 326 -13.58 -3.33 2.71
CA GLY A 326 -12.80 -4.47 3.21
C GLY A 326 -11.88 -4.07 4.37
N LEU A 327 -11.55 -5.01 5.25
CA LEU A 327 -10.66 -4.78 6.40
C LEU A 327 -9.23 -4.36 6.00
N GLY A 328 -8.83 -4.68 4.78
CA GLY A 328 -7.51 -4.40 4.23
C GLY A 328 -7.21 -5.26 3.03
N HIS A 329 -6.00 -5.11 2.51
CA HIS A 329 -5.57 -5.66 1.22
C HIS A 329 -4.08 -5.99 1.23
N PHE A 330 -3.61 -6.72 0.21
CA PHE A 330 -2.18 -6.85 -0.01
C PHE A 330 -1.56 -5.51 -0.39
N LEU A 331 -0.31 -5.32 0.02
CA LEU A 331 0.50 -4.13 -0.25
C LEU A 331 1.87 -4.54 -0.78
N GLY A 332 2.42 -3.81 -1.76
CA GLY A 332 3.75 -4.08 -2.30
C GLY A 332 4.21 -3.00 -3.26
N ILE A 333 4.37 -3.36 -4.54
CA ILE A 333 4.68 -2.39 -5.59
C ILE A 333 3.47 -1.50 -5.90
N ASP A 334 2.29 -2.12 -5.97
CA ASP A 334 1.02 -1.39 -6.04
C ASP A 334 0.46 -1.26 -4.61
N VAL A 335 -0.25 -0.15 -4.33
CA VAL A 335 -0.95 0.05 -3.04
C VAL A 335 -1.99 -1.05 -2.79
N HIS A 336 -2.86 -1.28 -3.76
CA HIS A 336 -3.70 -2.47 -3.85
C HIS A 336 -2.94 -3.53 -4.67
N ASP A 337 -2.12 -4.32 -3.99
CA ASP A 337 -1.23 -5.27 -4.63
C ASP A 337 -1.97 -6.47 -5.24
N VAL A 338 -1.30 -7.16 -6.16
CA VAL A 338 -1.86 -8.27 -6.94
C VAL A 338 -2.06 -9.54 -6.10
N GLY A 339 -2.83 -10.50 -6.64
CA GLY A 339 -2.87 -11.87 -6.09
C GLY A 339 -3.87 -12.09 -4.97
N GLY A 340 -4.79 -11.14 -4.75
CA GLY A 340 -5.87 -11.27 -3.77
C GLY A 340 -6.90 -12.35 -4.09
N TYR A 341 -7.15 -12.59 -5.38
CA TYR A 341 -8.12 -13.57 -5.90
C TYR A 341 -7.51 -14.42 -7.05
N PRO A 342 -6.56 -15.33 -6.76
CA PRO A 342 -6.08 -16.30 -7.74
C PRO A 342 -7.17 -17.32 -8.09
N GLU A 343 -6.93 -18.17 -9.09
CA GLU A 343 -7.88 -19.23 -9.47
C GLU A 343 -8.19 -20.14 -8.26
N GLY A 344 -9.48 -20.36 -7.99
CA GLY A 344 -9.95 -21.14 -6.84
C GLY A 344 -10.18 -20.34 -5.55
N VAL A 345 -9.88 -19.03 -5.53
CA VAL A 345 -10.19 -18.13 -4.42
C VAL A 345 -11.31 -17.19 -4.85
N GLU A 346 -12.48 -17.36 -4.23
CA GLU A 346 -13.70 -16.65 -4.61
C GLU A 346 -13.99 -15.46 -3.69
N ARG A 347 -14.63 -14.44 -4.25
CA ARG A 347 -15.16 -13.30 -3.50
C ARG A 347 -16.44 -13.72 -2.76
N ILE A 348 -16.59 -13.30 -1.52
CA ILE A 348 -17.80 -13.57 -0.71
C ILE A 348 -18.83 -12.49 -1.02
N ASP A 349 -20.02 -12.87 -1.50
CA ASP A 349 -21.10 -11.92 -1.80
C ASP A 349 -21.97 -11.61 -0.56
N GLU A 350 -21.34 -11.04 0.47
CA GLU A 350 -22.01 -10.53 1.67
C GLU A 350 -21.65 -9.04 1.84
N PRO A 351 -22.52 -8.20 2.46
CA PRO A 351 -22.18 -6.81 2.78
C PRO A 351 -20.87 -6.70 3.56
N GLY A 352 -20.04 -5.69 3.24
CA GLY A 352 -18.68 -5.55 3.78
C GLY A 352 -17.70 -6.51 3.12
N LEU A 353 -17.90 -7.81 3.31
CA LEU A 353 -17.00 -8.87 2.81
C LEU A 353 -16.81 -8.87 1.30
N ARG A 354 -17.84 -8.50 0.52
CA ARG A 354 -17.70 -8.38 -0.95
C ARG A 354 -16.68 -7.33 -1.37
N ASN A 355 -16.36 -6.38 -0.49
CA ASN A 355 -15.38 -5.32 -0.74
C ASN A 355 -13.97 -5.67 -0.22
N LEU A 356 -13.76 -6.86 0.35
CA LEU A 356 -12.41 -7.35 0.63
C LEU A 356 -11.60 -7.47 -0.65
N ARG A 357 -10.32 -7.11 -0.62
CA ARG A 357 -9.42 -7.30 -1.77
C ARG A 357 -8.74 -8.67 -1.80
N THR A 358 -8.95 -9.49 -0.77
CA THR A 358 -8.56 -10.91 -0.77
C THR A 358 -9.45 -11.72 0.16
N THR A 359 -9.65 -13.00 -0.15
CA THR A 359 -10.27 -13.98 0.76
C THR A 359 -9.31 -15.14 1.07
N ARG A 360 -8.00 -14.92 0.90
CA ARG A 360 -6.97 -15.92 1.14
C ARG A 360 -6.77 -16.18 2.64
N HIS A 361 -6.11 -17.31 2.93
CA HIS A 361 -5.50 -17.54 4.23
C HIS A 361 -4.15 -16.85 4.28
N LEU A 362 -3.77 -16.35 5.46
CA LEU A 362 -2.50 -15.67 5.67
C LEU A 362 -1.34 -16.66 5.61
N GLU A 363 -0.26 -16.26 4.95
CA GLU A 363 0.98 -17.03 4.83
C GLU A 363 2.19 -16.12 5.08
N PRO A 364 3.32 -16.64 5.63
CA PRO A 364 4.51 -15.83 5.87
C PRO A 364 5.01 -15.13 4.61
N GLY A 365 5.40 -13.86 4.74
CA GLY A 365 5.88 -13.03 3.63
C GLY A 365 4.79 -12.24 2.91
N MET A 366 3.51 -12.49 3.17
CA MET A 366 2.43 -11.60 2.75
C MET A 366 2.50 -10.29 3.53
N VAL A 367 2.37 -9.16 2.82
CA VAL A 367 2.27 -7.82 3.42
C VAL A 367 0.84 -7.33 3.22
N LEU A 368 0.19 -6.87 4.29
CA LEU A 368 -1.20 -6.42 4.29
C LEU A 368 -1.36 -5.08 5.00
N THR A 369 -2.37 -4.32 4.58
CA THR A 369 -2.96 -3.26 5.40
C THR A 369 -3.94 -3.86 6.42
N VAL A 370 -4.01 -3.27 7.62
CA VAL A 370 -5.03 -3.54 8.65
C VAL A 370 -5.72 -2.23 8.96
N GLU A 371 -6.85 -1.99 8.32
CA GLU A 371 -7.47 -0.66 8.21
C GLU A 371 -8.93 -0.61 8.67
N PRO A 372 -9.34 -1.18 9.83
CA PRO A 372 -10.73 -1.09 10.24
C PRO A 372 -11.16 0.38 10.42
N GLY A 373 -12.43 0.64 10.15
CA GLY A 373 -13.01 1.96 10.35
C GLY A 373 -14.49 1.94 10.74
N ILE A 374 -14.94 3.00 11.40
CA ILE A 374 -16.35 3.26 11.71
C ILE A 374 -16.71 4.61 11.10
N TYR A 375 -17.74 4.62 10.25
CA TYR A 375 -18.23 5.82 9.58
C TYR A 375 -19.74 5.98 9.80
N PHE A 376 -20.19 7.23 9.80
CA PHE A 376 -21.59 7.59 9.85
C PHE A 376 -22.03 8.10 8.48
N ILE A 377 -22.23 7.16 7.54
CA ILE A 377 -22.57 7.44 6.15
C ILE A 377 -24.10 7.48 6.00
N ASP A 378 -24.63 8.65 5.63
CA ASP A 378 -26.07 8.89 5.70
C ASP A 378 -26.92 7.90 4.92
N HIS A 379 -26.55 7.59 3.67
CA HIS A 379 -27.36 6.70 2.85
C HIS A 379 -27.39 5.25 3.39
N LEU A 380 -26.27 4.75 3.92
CA LEU A 380 -26.20 3.41 4.53
C LEU A 380 -27.02 3.37 5.83
N LEU A 381 -26.93 4.41 6.64
CA LEU A 381 -27.72 4.54 7.86
C LEU A 381 -29.21 4.63 7.54
N ASP A 382 -29.60 5.39 6.53
CA ASP A 382 -31.00 5.55 6.12
C ASP A 382 -31.58 4.25 5.58
N GLU A 383 -30.83 3.51 4.76
CA GLU A 383 -31.20 2.17 4.29
C GLU A 383 -31.39 1.20 5.48
N ALA A 384 -30.45 1.16 6.41
CA ALA A 384 -30.53 0.29 7.59
C ALA A 384 -31.68 0.69 8.54
N LEU A 385 -32.00 1.98 8.66
CA LEU A 385 -33.12 2.47 9.45
C LEU A 385 -34.48 2.25 8.77
N ALA A 386 -34.51 2.00 7.46
CA ALA A 386 -35.71 1.67 6.70
C ALA A 386 -36.03 0.17 6.71
N ASP A 387 -35.02 -0.70 6.82
CA ASP A 387 -35.19 -2.14 6.96
C ASP A 387 -35.57 -2.53 8.40
N PRO A 388 -36.77 -3.09 8.66
CA PRO A 388 -37.17 -3.52 10.01
C PRO A 388 -36.22 -4.53 10.67
N ALA A 389 -35.51 -5.36 9.89
CA ALA A 389 -34.56 -6.32 10.42
C ALA A 389 -33.33 -5.64 11.04
N CYS A 390 -32.94 -4.47 10.52
CA CYS A 390 -31.81 -3.68 11.01
C CYS A 390 -32.25 -2.57 11.97
N ALA A 391 -33.34 -1.87 11.65
CA ALA A 391 -33.85 -0.70 12.35
C ALA A 391 -34.15 -0.95 13.84
N CYS A 392 -34.47 -2.20 14.21
CA CYS A 392 -34.76 -2.58 15.59
C CYS A 392 -33.53 -2.48 16.52
N PHE A 393 -32.31 -2.46 15.97
CA PHE A 393 -31.08 -2.36 16.73
C PHE A 393 -30.69 -0.91 17.06
N PHE A 394 -31.18 0.08 16.31
CA PHE A 394 -30.72 1.47 16.42
C PHE A 394 -31.46 2.26 17.50
N ASN A 395 -30.68 2.92 18.35
CA ASN A 395 -31.18 4.04 19.14
C ASN A 395 -31.10 5.33 18.29
N ARG A 396 -32.22 5.73 17.70
CA ARG A 396 -32.29 6.87 16.77
C ARG A 396 -31.88 8.20 17.42
N GLU A 397 -32.21 8.41 18.69
CA GLU A 397 -31.86 9.64 19.41
C GLU A 397 -30.35 9.76 19.59
N VAL A 398 -29.70 8.65 19.99
CA VAL A 398 -28.24 8.63 20.13
C VAL A 398 -27.55 8.73 18.77
N LEU A 399 -28.02 7.97 17.76
CA LEU A 399 -27.46 8.01 16.41
C LEU A 399 -27.52 9.42 15.80
N GLN A 400 -28.58 10.18 16.05
CA GLN A 400 -28.73 11.54 15.51
C GLN A 400 -27.59 12.48 15.92
N ARG A 401 -26.98 12.25 17.09
CA ARG A 401 -25.81 13.02 17.56
C ARG A 401 -24.55 12.76 16.73
N PHE A 402 -24.46 11.60 16.07
CA PHE A 402 -23.32 11.19 15.25
C PHE A 402 -23.53 11.43 13.74
N ARG A 403 -24.71 11.92 13.32
CA ARG A 403 -24.91 12.37 11.94
C ARG A 403 -23.98 13.55 11.66
N GLY A 404 -23.23 13.49 10.56
CA GLY A 404 -22.19 14.47 10.24
C GLY A 404 -20.91 14.36 11.06
N PHE A 405 -20.77 13.34 11.93
CA PHE A 405 -19.51 13.06 12.63
C PHE A 405 -18.36 12.79 11.65
N GLY A 406 -18.68 12.22 10.50
CA GLY A 406 -17.71 11.70 9.55
C GLY A 406 -17.36 10.25 9.89
N GLY A 407 -16.08 9.95 10.11
CA GLY A 407 -15.64 8.63 10.52
C GLY A 407 -14.21 8.58 11.04
N VAL A 408 -13.83 7.39 11.50
CA VAL A 408 -12.48 7.06 11.97
C VAL A 408 -12.00 5.84 11.21
N ARG A 409 -10.78 5.90 10.68
CA ARG A 409 -10.00 4.74 10.21
C ARG A 409 -8.63 4.76 10.86
N ILE A 410 -8.15 3.58 11.25
CA ILE A 410 -6.79 3.38 11.74
C ILE A 410 -6.19 2.29 10.88
N GLU A 411 -5.13 2.62 10.15
CA GLU A 411 -4.52 1.72 9.19
C GLU A 411 -3.04 1.55 9.44
N GLU A 412 -2.64 0.29 9.47
CA GLU A 412 -1.29 -0.18 9.72
C GLU A 412 -0.84 -1.12 8.61
N ASP A 413 0.40 -0.96 8.15
CA ASP A 413 1.08 -1.92 7.29
C ASP A 413 1.77 -2.99 8.13
N VAL A 414 1.50 -4.25 7.82
CA VAL A 414 2.06 -5.39 8.53
C VAL A 414 2.58 -6.46 7.57
N VAL A 415 3.61 -7.19 7.97
CA VAL A 415 4.06 -8.41 7.29
C VAL A 415 3.72 -9.64 8.14
N VAL A 416 3.12 -10.66 7.53
CA VAL A 416 2.87 -11.95 8.18
C VAL A 416 4.21 -12.67 8.37
N THR A 417 4.50 -13.09 9.60
CA THR A 417 5.71 -13.84 9.95
C THR A 417 5.38 -15.32 10.19
N ALA A 418 6.38 -16.14 10.49
CA ALA A 418 6.18 -17.57 10.77
C ALA A 418 5.26 -17.85 11.99
N SER A 419 5.09 -16.88 12.91
CA SER A 419 4.33 -17.08 14.16
C SER A 419 3.33 -15.98 14.47
N GLY A 420 3.18 -14.98 13.60
CA GLY A 420 2.35 -13.81 13.86
C GLY A 420 2.46 -12.78 12.75
N MET A 421 2.70 -11.53 13.13
CA MET A 421 2.98 -10.42 12.22
C MET A 421 4.11 -9.52 12.78
N GLU A 422 4.75 -8.76 11.90
CA GLU A 422 5.59 -7.62 12.24
C GLU A 422 4.87 -6.35 11.76
N LEU A 423 4.80 -5.35 12.64
CA LEU A 423 4.24 -4.03 12.34
C LEU A 423 5.32 -3.15 11.70
N LEU A 424 5.03 -2.60 10.53
CA LEU A 424 5.94 -1.71 9.80
C LEU A 424 5.68 -0.24 10.18
N THR A 425 4.42 0.12 10.38
CA THR A 425 3.97 1.49 10.69
C THR A 425 4.35 1.91 12.10
N CYS A 426 4.69 3.19 12.30
CA CYS A 426 5.07 3.72 13.60
C CYS A 426 4.55 5.15 13.82
N VAL A 427 3.26 5.30 14.11
CA VAL A 427 2.63 6.59 14.44
C VAL A 427 1.94 6.54 15.81
N PRO A 428 1.64 7.70 16.44
CA PRO A 428 0.80 7.77 17.63
C PRO A 428 -0.57 7.11 17.42
N ARG A 429 -1.01 6.24 18.35
CA ARG A 429 -2.28 5.49 18.20
C ARG A 429 -3.19 5.55 19.41
N THR A 430 -2.69 5.71 20.62
CA THR A 430 -3.57 5.98 21.75
C THR A 430 -4.02 7.44 21.72
N VAL A 431 -5.18 7.72 22.33
CA VAL A 431 -5.67 9.09 22.52
C VAL A 431 -4.60 9.96 23.19
N GLU A 432 -3.94 9.44 24.22
CA GLU A 432 -2.86 10.14 24.93
C GLU A 432 -1.68 10.45 24.01
N GLU A 433 -1.20 9.48 23.23
CA GLU A 433 -0.08 9.69 22.31
C GLU A 433 -0.41 10.71 21.22
N ILE A 434 -1.64 10.68 20.67
CA ILE A 434 -2.07 11.64 19.64
C ILE A 434 -2.14 13.04 20.22
N GLU A 435 -2.84 13.23 21.35
CA GLU A 435 -2.94 14.55 21.98
C GLU A 435 -1.56 15.09 22.39
N ALA A 436 -0.65 14.22 22.86
CA ALA A 436 0.73 14.60 23.17
C ALA A 436 1.52 15.00 21.91
N CYS A 437 1.38 14.25 20.82
CA CYS A 437 2.01 14.55 19.54
C CYS A 437 1.56 15.92 19.01
N MET A 438 0.25 16.17 18.99
CA MET A 438 -0.34 17.41 18.47
C MET A 438 -0.02 18.63 19.35
N ALA A 439 0.12 18.44 20.67
CA ALA A 439 0.51 19.50 21.59
C ALA A 439 2.02 19.83 21.55
N GLY A 440 2.83 19.00 20.88
CA GLY A 440 4.28 19.17 20.83
C GLY A 440 4.71 20.50 20.20
N SER A 441 5.52 21.27 20.92
CA SER A 441 6.08 22.55 20.45
C SER A 441 7.22 22.39 19.44
N ASP A 442 7.82 21.20 19.38
CA ASP A 442 8.98 20.91 18.54
C ASP A 442 8.53 20.65 17.10
N LYS A 443 8.39 21.75 16.34
CA LYS A 443 8.29 21.71 14.89
C LYS A 443 9.67 21.47 14.30
N ALA A 444 10.13 20.22 14.37
CA ALA A 444 11.41 19.80 13.77
C ALA A 444 11.45 20.10 12.26
N PHE A 445 10.28 20.20 11.62
CA PHE A 445 10.14 20.59 10.23
C PHE A 445 9.34 21.90 10.06
N THR A 446 10.05 22.99 9.74
CA THR A 446 9.46 24.28 9.35
C THR A 446 9.96 24.67 7.95
N PRO A 447 9.21 24.39 6.87
CA PRO A 447 9.69 24.59 5.49
C PRO A 447 10.09 26.03 5.15
N PHE A 448 9.37 27.00 5.72
CA PHE A 448 9.62 28.42 5.53
C PHE A 448 9.91 29.08 6.87
N SER A 449 11.19 29.35 7.15
CA SER A 449 11.55 30.36 8.15
C SER A 449 11.45 31.72 7.48
N GLY A 450 10.51 32.57 7.90
CA GLY A 450 10.46 33.96 7.45
C GLY A 450 11.79 34.69 7.68
N PRO A 451 12.04 35.83 7.01
CA PRO A 451 13.20 36.65 7.36
C PRO A 451 13.11 37.02 8.85
N LYS A 452 14.19 36.73 9.59
CA LYS A 452 14.36 37.12 10.99
C LYS A 452 14.34 38.63 11.16
#